data_AF-A0A7S2MEJ4-F1
#
_entry.id   AF-A0A7S2MEJ4-F1
#
_cell.length_a   1.000
_cell.length_b   1.000
_cell.length_c   1.000
_cell.angle_alpha   90.00
_cell.angle_beta   90.00
_cell.angle_gamma   90.00
#
_symmetry.space_group_name_H-M   'P 1'
#
loop_
_entity.id
_entity.type
_entity.pdbx_description
1 polymer ?
#
loop_
_entity_poly.entity_id
_entity_poly.type
_entity_poly.pdbx_seq_one_letter_code
_entity_poly.pdbx_strand_id
1 'polypeptide(L)'
;GLLLDQGCLKKLCIIMAVIIQPLHGLSTTSTMPRHRAIIPQMRSSKLFLASTAGNEESSMKPLTVVIVGATGQTGRRCVEQLSGQSNVRVVAWVRDRARVAEAGISGDVEVGEIDVVSSSRESVRDEFQALGKVDAVICATGFSPSFPPDPFGAFRTDFLGTAKLLDAAIDAKNVDRFVLVSSLLTNGLESGQALNPQYILLNAFGGILVAKNLAERYICSRVGREGALTELTYTILRPGGLTNEDKEGAIVFSGPDTLFSGGISRDKVAAATLAAVTEKTACRNKIIEIVQDTTASSVSFVEGFGSVI
;
A
#
# COMPACT_ATOMS: atom_id res chain seq x y z
N GLY A 1 -14.33 26.98 -28.30
CA GLY A 1 -13.25 27.53 -27.47
C GLY A 1 -13.52 27.14 -26.03
N LEU A 2 -12.83 26.11 -25.54
CA LEU A 2 -12.91 25.70 -24.14
C LEU A 2 -11.92 26.56 -23.34
N LEU A 3 -12.45 27.47 -22.54
CA LEU A 3 -11.70 28.15 -21.49
C LEU A 3 -11.39 27.12 -20.41
N LEU A 4 -10.18 26.56 -20.46
CA LEU A 4 -9.60 25.81 -19.35
C LEU A 4 -9.45 26.77 -18.16
N ASP A 5 -10.10 26.40 -17.04
CA ASP A 5 -10.01 27.11 -15.77
C ASP A 5 -8.54 27.20 -15.33
N GLN A 6 -8.02 28.43 -15.29
CA GLN A 6 -6.63 28.72 -14.95
C GLN A 6 -6.26 28.31 -13.52
N GLY A 7 -7.24 28.07 -12.64
CA GLY A 7 -7.03 27.52 -11.31
C GLY A 7 -6.51 26.08 -11.33
N CYS A 8 -6.96 25.28 -12.30
CA CYS A 8 -6.59 23.87 -12.42
C CYS A 8 -5.16 23.69 -12.98
N LEU A 9 -4.77 24.51 -13.97
CA LEU A 9 -3.39 24.52 -14.48
C LEU A 9 -2.37 24.97 -13.42
N LYS A 10 -2.71 25.97 -12.59
CA LYS A 10 -1.80 26.42 -11.52
C LYS A 10 -1.58 25.35 -10.45
N LYS A 11 -2.62 24.59 -10.08
CA LYS A 11 -2.47 23.44 -9.16
C LYS A 11 -1.65 22.31 -9.80
N LEU A 12 -1.82 22.05 -11.10
CA LEU A 12 -1.04 21.05 -11.84
C LEU A 12 0.45 21.44 -11.93
N CYS A 13 0.76 22.73 -12.17
CA CYS A 13 2.13 23.24 -12.19
C CYS A 13 2.81 23.19 -10.82
N ILE A 14 2.09 23.44 -9.72
CA ILE A 14 2.65 23.31 -8.36
C ILE A 14 2.97 21.84 -8.03
N ILE A 15 2.09 20.91 -8.42
CA ILE A 15 2.33 19.47 -8.22
C ILE A 15 3.52 18.99 -9.06
N MET A 16 3.65 19.46 -10.31
CA MET A 16 4.81 19.14 -11.16
C MET A 16 6.12 19.77 -10.66
N ALA A 17 6.09 20.99 -10.10
CA ALA A 17 7.27 21.67 -9.58
C ALA A 17 7.85 21.02 -8.30
N VAL A 18 7.02 20.33 -7.51
CA VAL A 18 7.47 19.60 -6.30
C VAL A 18 8.16 18.26 -6.66
N ILE A 19 7.97 17.76 -7.88
CA ILE A 19 8.52 16.48 -8.35
C ILE A 19 9.93 16.64 -8.97
N ILE A 20 10.32 17.84 -9.41
CA ILE A 20 11.56 18.09 -10.18
C ILE A 20 12.54 18.99 -9.41
N GLN A 21 12.92 18.65 -8.17
CA GLN A 21 14.07 19.28 -7.52
C GLN A 21 15.27 18.32 -7.47
N PRO A 22 16.40 18.65 -8.14
CA PRO A 22 17.63 17.89 -8.03
C PRO A 22 18.33 18.17 -6.70
N LEU A 23 18.64 17.12 -5.94
CA LEU A 23 19.48 17.18 -4.75
C LEU A 23 20.93 17.44 -5.18
N HIS A 24 21.41 18.69 -5.02
CA HIS A 24 22.84 18.98 -5.02
C HIS A 24 23.40 18.78 -3.61
N GLY A 25 24.38 17.88 -3.51
CA GLY A 25 24.99 17.41 -2.27
C GLY A 25 25.87 18.45 -1.59
N LEU A 26 25.78 18.47 -0.26
CA LEU A 26 26.74 19.11 0.63
C LEU A 26 27.84 18.08 0.95
N SER A 27 29.03 18.32 0.39
CA SER A 27 30.26 17.63 0.77
C SER A 27 30.71 18.17 2.13
N THR A 28 30.82 17.30 3.13
CA THR A 28 31.63 17.56 4.32
C THR A 28 32.52 16.34 4.56
N THR A 29 33.82 16.61 4.45
CA THR A 29 34.90 15.70 4.80
C THR A 29 35.06 15.66 6.32
N SER A 30 35.09 14.47 6.90
CA SER A 30 35.63 14.30 8.26
C SER A 30 36.20 12.90 8.44
N THR A 31 37.44 12.90 8.89
CA THR A 31 38.43 11.82 8.99
C THR A 31 38.17 10.89 10.18
N MET A 32 38.34 9.58 9.95
CA MET A 32 38.42 8.55 11.01
C MET A 32 39.71 8.66 11.84
N PRO A 33 39.67 8.15 13.07
CA PRO A 33 40.81 7.44 13.64
C PRO A 33 40.48 5.98 13.99
N ARG A 34 41.46 5.12 13.70
CA ARG A 34 41.51 3.69 14.02
C ARG A 34 41.53 3.47 15.53
N HIS A 35 40.80 2.48 16.03
CA HIS A 35 41.16 1.81 17.28
C HIS A 35 40.96 0.30 17.22
N ARG A 36 41.94 -0.40 17.81
CA ARG A 36 42.23 -1.83 17.78
C ARG A 36 41.08 -2.71 18.33
N ALA A 37 40.96 -3.89 17.71
CA ALA A 37 40.22 -5.04 18.21
C ALA A 37 40.79 -5.58 19.53
N ILE A 38 39.90 -5.94 20.46
CA ILE A 38 40.17 -6.83 21.59
C ILE A 38 38.98 -7.79 21.69
N ILE A 39 39.26 -9.08 21.49
CA ILE A 39 38.35 -10.21 21.74
C ILE A 39 38.57 -10.68 23.17
N PRO A 40 37.49 -10.90 23.95
CA PRO A 40 37.54 -11.90 25.00
C PRO A 40 36.51 -13.03 24.76
N GLN A 41 37.03 -14.26 24.79
CA GLN A 41 36.28 -15.51 24.89
C GLN A 41 35.74 -15.74 26.31
N MET A 42 34.76 -16.66 26.39
CA MET A 42 34.25 -17.39 27.57
C MET A 42 33.28 -16.60 28.47
N ARG A 43 32.18 -17.16 28.99
CA ARG A 43 31.90 -18.54 29.45
C ARG A 43 30.39 -18.77 29.58
N SER A 44 29.97 -20.02 29.38
CA SER A 44 28.64 -20.57 29.71
C SER A 44 28.28 -20.37 31.18
N SER A 45 27.04 -19.94 31.47
CA SER A 45 26.39 -20.10 32.79
C SER A 45 24.87 -20.10 32.61
N LYS A 46 24.29 -21.29 32.73
CA LYS A 46 22.85 -21.50 32.92
C LYS A 46 22.42 -20.78 34.20
N LEU A 47 21.39 -19.95 34.12
CA LEU A 47 20.57 -19.64 35.29
C LEU A 47 19.10 -19.76 34.90
N PHE A 48 18.51 -20.86 35.33
CA PHE A 48 17.08 -21.05 35.45
C PHE A 48 16.57 -20.09 36.52
N LEU A 49 15.61 -19.23 36.15
CA LEU A 49 14.66 -18.64 37.07
C LEU A 49 13.30 -18.72 36.40
N ALA A 50 12.52 -19.70 36.86
CA ALA A 50 11.08 -19.76 36.68
C ALA A 50 10.42 -18.63 37.49
N SER A 51 9.14 -18.38 37.18
CA SER A 51 8.22 -17.39 37.79
C SER A 51 8.22 -16.07 37.01
N THR A 52 7.13 -15.63 36.39
CA THR A 52 5.70 -15.90 36.58
C THR A 52 5.01 -15.94 35.22
N ALA A 53 4.18 -16.95 34.99
CA ALA A 53 3.12 -16.88 33.99
C ALA A 53 2.12 -15.81 34.44
N GLY A 54 2.42 -14.55 34.09
CA GLY A 54 1.44 -13.48 34.08
C GLY A 54 0.51 -13.74 32.92
N ASN A 55 -0.62 -14.36 33.21
CA ASN A 55 -1.75 -14.48 32.30
C ASN A 55 -2.38 -13.09 32.18
N GLU A 56 -1.73 -12.17 31.47
CA GLU A 56 -2.40 -11.00 30.95
C GLU A 56 -3.05 -11.40 29.63
N GLU A 57 -4.26 -11.97 29.74
CA GLU A 57 -5.28 -11.72 28.73
C GLU A 57 -5.57 -10.22 28.76
N SER A 58 -4.63 -9.42 28.25
CA SER A 58 -4.91 -8.05 27.88
C SER A 58 -6.05 -8.17 26.88
N SER A 59 -7.20 -7.59 27.21
CA SER A 59 -8.29 -7.31 26.28
C SER A 59 -7.72 -6.44 25.15
N MET A 60 -6.99 -7.05 24.21
CA MET A 60 -6.39 -6.35 23.09
C MET A 60 -7.55 -5.81 22.27
N LYS A 61 -7.64 -4.49 22.21
CA LYS A 61 -8.59 -3.82 21.34
C LYS A 61 -8.39 -4.36 19.91
N PRO A 62 -9.46 -4.75 19.21
CA PRO A 62 -9.32 -5.32 17.87
C PRO A 62 -8.67 -4.31 16.93
N LEU A 63 -7.83 -4.82 16.02
CA LEU A 63 -7.19 -4.02 14.98
C LEU A 63 -8.26 -3.43 14.07
N THR A 64 -8.27 -2.12 13.90
CA THR A 64 -9.21 -1.47 12.97
C THR A 64 -8.58 -1.33 11.60
N VAL A 65 -9.13 -2.01 10.60
CA VAL A 65 -8.63 -2.03 9.22
C VAL A 65 -9.69 -1.48 8.27
N VAL A 66 -9.36 -0.37 7.61
CA VAL A 66 -10.22 0.24 6.57
C VAL A 66 -9.80 -0.29 5.20
N ILE A 67 -10.73 -0.85 4.44
CA ILE A 67 -10.49 -1.39 3.11
C ILE A 67 -11.22 -0.52 2.08
N VAL A 68 -10.46 0.23 1.30
CA VAL A 68 -10.98 1.11 0.25
C VAL A 68 -10.92 0.39 -1.10
N GLY A 69 -12.03 0.41 -1.84
CA GLY A 69 -12.21 -0.46 -3.00
C GLY A 69 -12.68 -1.87 -2.61
N ALA A 70 -13.39 -2.00 -1.49
CA ALA A 70 -13.85 -3.27 -0.93
C ALA A 70 -14.76 -4.09 -1.87
N THR A 71 -15.48 -3.46 -2.80
CA THR A 71 -16.29 -4.16 -3.82
C THR A 71 -15.49 -4.61 -5.04
N GLY A 72 -14.21 -4.23 -5.14
CA GLY A 72 -13.31 -4.64 -6.22
C GLY A 72 -12.84 -6.08 -6.04
N GLN A 73 -12.32 -6.70 -7.11
CA GLN A 73 -11.95 -8.13 -7.07
C GLN A 73 -10.86 -8.46 -6.03
N THR A 74 -9.89 -7.56 -5.82
CA THR A 74 -8.84 -7.73 -4.80
C THR A 74 -9.33 -7.27 -3.43
N GLY A 75 -9.98 -6.09 -3.35
CA GLY A 75 -10.49 -5.56 -2.09
C GLY A 75 -11.50 -6.48 -1.41
N ARG A 76 -12.39 -7.13 -2.18
CA ARG A 76 -13.34 -8.11 -1.66
C ARG A 76 -12.64 -9.30 -1.01
N ARG A 77 -11.56 -9.80 -1.60
CA ARG A 77 -10.76 -10.89 -1.03
C ARG A 77 -10.07 -10.47 0.27
N CYS A 78 -9.63 -9.21 0.37
CA CYS A 78 -9.13 -8.68 1.64
C CYS A 78 -10.24 -8.64 2.72
N VAL A 79 -11.46 -8.26 2.35
CA VAL A 79 -12.62 -8.30 3.27
C VAL A 79 -12.93 -9.74 3.68
N GLU A 80 -13.03 -10.67 2.73
CA GLU A 80 -13.33 -12.08 2.96
C GLU A 80 -12.31 -12.76 3.88
N GLN A 81 -11.02 -12.48 3.70
CA GLN A 81 -9.96 -13.07 4.52
C GLN A 81 -9.88 -12.48 5.94
N LEU A 82 -10.38 -11.26 6.16
CA LEU A 82 -10.41 -10.62 7.48
C LEU A 82 -11.73 -10.79 8.23
N SER A 83 -12.87 -10.94 7.52
CA SER A 83 -14.18 -11.10 8.16
C SER A 83 -14.22 -12.36 9.02
N GLY A 84 -14.88 -12.28 10.18
CA GLY A 84 -14.93 -13.37 11.15
C GLY A 84 -13.71 -13.50 12.05
N GLN A 85 -12.65 -12.68 11.87
CA GLN A 85 -11.53 -12.63 12.80
C GLN A 85 -11.89 -11.80 14.04
N SER A 86 -12.06 -12.47 15.19
CA SER A 86 -12.47 -11.84 16.45
C SER A 86 -11.59 -10.66 16.93
N ASN A 87 -10.35 -10.57 16.45
CA ASN A 87 -9.38 -9.54 16.81
C ASN A 87 -9.24 -8.43 15.75
N VAL A 88 -10.11 -8.39 14.74
CA VAL A 88 -10.07 -7.39 13.67
C VAL A 88 -11.45 -6.78 13.46
N ARG A 89 -11.51 -5.44 13.52
CA ARG A 89 -12.66 -4.65 13.10
C ARG A 89 -12.45 -4.23 11.64
N VAL A 90 -13.23 -4.81 10.73
CA VAL A 90 -13.14 -4.53 9.30
C VAL A 90 -14.13 -3.43 8.91
N VAL A 91 -13.63 -2.37 8.28
CA VAL A 91 -14.44 -1.27 7.75
C VAL A 91 -14.30 -1.23 6.23
N ALA A 92 -15.30 -1.71 5.51
CA ALA A 92 -15.35 -1.70 4.05
C ALA A 92 -15.86 -0.34 3.55
N TRP A 93 -14.99 0.42 2.87
CA TRP A 93 -15.37 1.66 2.19
C TRP A 93 -15.71 1.39 0.73
N VAL A 94 -16.95 1.69 0.39
CA VAL A 94 -17.55 1.44 -0.92
C VAL A 94 -18.06 2.75 -1.51
N ARG A 95 -18.07 2.86 -2.83
CA ARG A 95 -18.65 4.02 -3.51
C ARG A 95 -20.18 3.99 -3.52
N ASP A 96 -20.74 2.78 -3.54
CA ASP A 96 -22.17 2.54 -3.71
C ASP A 96 -22.59 1.37 -2.81
N ARG A 97 -23.46 1.65 -1.84
CA ARG A 97 -23.94 0.64 -0.89
C ARG A 97 -24.73 -0.47 -1.56
N ALA A 98 -25.35 -0.24 -2.73
CA ALA A 98 -26.08 -1.27 -3.44
C ALA A 98 -25.16 -2.44 -3.87
N ARG A 99 -23.87 -2.15 -4.12
CA ARG A 99 -22.88 -3.17 -4.52
C ARG A 99 -22.35 -4.02 -3.36
N VAL A 100 -22.67 -3.71 -2.12
CA VAL A 100 -22.18 -4.44 -0.94
C VAL A 100 -22.67 -5.87 -0.95
N ALA A 101 -23.97 -6.07 -1.19
CA ALA A 101 -24.59 -7.39 -1.26
C ALA A 101 -24.09 -8.19 -2.48
N GLU A 102 -23.95 -7.54 -3.64
CA GLU A 102 -23.39 -8.16 -4.85
C GLU A 102 -21.94 -8.59 -4.66
N ALA A 103 -21.17 -7.83 -3.88
CA ALA A 103 -19.80 -8.15 -3.50
C ALA A 103 -19.73 -9.14 -2.33
N GLY A 104 -20.83 -9.75 -1.88
CA GLY A 104 -20.81 -10.74 -0.79
C GLY A 104 -20.32 -10.19 0.56
N ILE A 105 -20.21 -8.87 0.71
CA ILE A 105 -19.80 -8.24 1.96
C ILE A 105 -20.98 -8.33 2.92
N SER A 106 -20.80 -9.07 4.00
CA SER A 106 -21.85 -9.35 4.99
C SER A 106 -21.24 -9.64 6.36
N GLY A 107 -22.08 -9.92 7.35
CA GLY A 107 -21.63 -10.31 8.69
C GLY A 107 -21.17 -9.12 9.55
N ASP A 108 -20.00 -9.25 10.14
CA ASP A 108 -19.36 -8.33 11.10
C ASP A 108 -18.62 -7.16 10.45
N VAL A 109 -18.73 -7.00 9.13
CA VAL A 109 -18.08 -5.93 8.37
C VAL A 109 -18.88 -4.64 8.45
N GLU A 110 -18.27 -3.58 8.97
CA GLU A 110 -18.84 -2.23 8.93
C GLU A 110 -18.70 -1.63 7.53
N VAL A 111 -19.73 -0.93 7.06
CA VAL A 111 -19.73 -0.35 5.71
C VAL A 111 -19.80 1.16 5.77
N GLY A 112 -18.77 1.82 5.25
CA GLY A 112 -18.73 3.27 4.98
C GLY A 112 -18.97 3.54 3.49
N GLU A 113 -19.62 4.67 3.18
CA GLU A 113 -19.86 5.09 1.81
C GLU A 113 -18.93 6.24 1.45
N ILE A 114 -17.83 5.93 0.76
CA ILE A 114 -16.78 6.88 0.39
C ILE A 114 -16.39 6.69 -1.06
N ASP A 115 -16.40 7.81 -1.80
CA ASP A 115 -15.87 7.89 -3.14
C ASP A 115 -14.55 8.68 -3.13
N VAL A 116 -13.46 7.97 -3.37
CA VAL A 116 -12.12 8.57 -3.44
C VAL A 116 -11.97 9.62 -4.54
N VAL A 117 -12.91 9.74 -5.48
CA VAL A 117 -12.92 10.83 -6.46
C VAL A 117 -13.86 11.95 -6.02
N SER A 118 -15.12 11.66 -5.70
CA SER A 118 -16.15 12.70 -5.51
C SER A 118 -16.28 13.24 -4.07
N SER A 119 -15.95 12.47 -3.03
CA SER A 119 -16.00 12.96 -1.63
C SER A 119 -14.99 14.10 -1.40
N SER A 120 -15.28 15.09 -0.56
CA SER A 120 -14.25 16.07 -0.17
C SER A 120 -13.18 15.41 0.70
N ARG A 121 -11.97 15.97 0.72
CA ARG A 121 -10.90 15.47 1.60
C ARG A 121 -11.30 15.58 3.06
N GLU A 122 -11.97 16.67 3.43
CA GLU A 122 -12.44 16.94 4.78
C GLU A 122 -13.46 15.90 5.22
N SER A 123 -14.40 15.51 4.35
CA SER A 123 -15.36 14.44 4.63
C SER A 123 -14.65 13.09 4.84
N VAL A 124 -13.66 12.73 4.02
CA VAL A 124 -12.90 11.50 4.19
C VAL A 124 -12.08 11.52 5.50
N ARG A 125 -11.51 12.67 5.87
CA ARG A 125 -10.81 12.85 7.14
C ARG A 125 -11.76 12.67 8.32
N ASP A 126 -12.95 13.26 8.26
CA ASP A 126 -13.93 13.18 9.35
C ASP A 126 -14.42 11.75 9.55
N GLU A 127 -14.59 10.98 8.48
CA GLU A 127 -14.87 9.54 8.54
C GLU A 127 -13.72 8.76 9.21
N PHE A 128 -12.45 9.06 8.87
CA PHE A 128 -11.32 8.46 9.60
C PHE A 128 -11.38 8.80 11.09
N GLN A 129 -11.63 10.06 11.45
CA GLN A 129 -11.70 10.49 12.85
C GLN A 129 -12.84 9.80 13.62
N ALA A 130 -14.00 9.62 12.99
CA ALA A 130 -15.15 8.93 13.57
C ALA A 130 -14.85 7.46 13.94
N LEU A 131 -13.90 6.81 13.24
CA LEU A 131 -13.49 5.44 13.52
C LEU A 131 -12.63 5.29 14.79
N GLY A 132 -12.10 6.38 15.36
CA GLY A 132 -11.20 6.34 16.50
C GLY A 132 -9.77 6.02 16.07
N LYS A 133 -9.17 4.93 16.52
CA LYS A 133 -7.84 4.51 16.04
C LYS A 133 -7.99 3.64 14.79
N VAL A 134 -7.21 3.90 13.75
CA VAL A 134 -7.15 3.09 12.52
C VAL A 134 -5.75 2.48 12.37
N ASP A 135 -5.63 1.17 12.60
CA ASP A 135 -4.33 0.47 12.57
C ASP A 135 -3.78 0.29 11.16
N ALA A 136 -4.65 0.29 10.14
CA ALA A 136 -4.26 0.32 8.74
C ALA A 136 -5.40 0.75 7.80
N VAL A 137 -5.01 1.37 6.70
CA VAL A 137 -5.84 1.61 5.51
C VAL A 137 -5.25 0.78 4.37
N ILE A 138 -6.06 -0.10 3.79
CA ILE A 138 -5.75 -0.82 2.56
C ILE A 138 -6.42 -0.08 1.40
N CYS A 139 -5.62 0.51 0.52
CA CYS A 139 -6.07 1.11 -0.72
C CYS A 139 -5.95 0.07 -1.85
N ALA A 140 -7.07 -0.58 -2.18
CA ALA A 140 -7.22 -1.53 -3.27
C ALA A 140 -8.12 -0.97 -4.39
N THR A 141 -8.22 0.37 -4.48
CA THR A 141 -8.93 1.04 -5.57
C THR A 141 -8.18 0.87 -6.88
N GLY A 142 -8.92 0.79 -7.98
CA GLY A 142 -8.35 0.82 -9.31
C GLY A 142 -9.39 1.22 -10.32
N PHE A 143 -8.98 2.00 -11.32
CA PHE A 143 -9.84 2.31 -12.44
C PHE A 143 -10.25 1.02 -13.17
N SER A 144 -11.55 0.90 -13.40
CA SER A 144 -12.12 -0.12 -14.27
C SER A 144 -12.54 0.54 -15.57
N PRO A 145 -12.06 0.05 -16.74
CA PRO A 145 -12.50 0.58 -18.03
C PRO A 145 -14.02 0.60 -18.12
N SER A 146 -14.57 1.73 -18.58
CA SER A 146 -16.00 1.94 -18.76
C SER A 146 -16.32 2.27 -20.21
N PHE A 147 -17.60 2.14 -20.58
CA PHE A 147 -18.12 2.65 -21.84
C PHE A 147 -19.14 3.77 -21.56
N PRO A 148 -18.96 4.98 -22.11
CA PRO A 148 -17.88 5.40 -23.02
C PRO A 148 -16.49 5.41 -22.31
N PRO A 149 -15.40 5.27 -23.08
CA PRO A 149 -14.05 5.33 -22.54
C PRO A 149 -13.80 6.66 -21.82
N ASP A 150 -13.25 6.58 -20.61
CA ASP A 150 -12.81 7.75 -19.85
C ASP A 150 -11.27 7.80 -19.85
N PRO A 151 -10.66 8.64 -20.72
CA PRO A 151 -9.20 8.71 -20.84
C PRO A 151 -8.52 9.25 -19.57
N PHE A 152 -9.26 9.91 -18.67
CA PHE A 152 -8.72 10.43 -17.41
C PHE A 152 -9.14 9.61 -16.20
N GLY A 153 -9.87 8.51 -16.39
CA GLY A 153 -10.44 7.73 -15.29
C GLY A 153 -9.38 7.13 -14.37
N ALA A 154 -8.30 6.63 -14.96
CA ALA A 154 -7.12 6.15 -14.23
C ALA A 154 -6.42 7.28 -13.46
N PHE A 155 -6.19 8.43 -14.09
CA PHE A 155 -5.57 9.57 -13.40
C PHE A 155 -6.42 10.07 -12.23
N ARG A 156 -7.75 10.15 -12.41
CA ARG A 156 -8.67 10.57 -11.33
C ARG A 156 -8.74 9.56 -10.19
N THR A 157 -8.80 8.28 -10.50
CA THR A 157 -9.01 7.22 -9.50
C THR A 157 -7.69 6.80 -8.86
N ASP A 158 -6.75 6.29 -9.65
CA ASP A 158 -5.51 5.69 -9.18
C ASP A 158 -4.51 6.71 -8.64
N PHE A 159 -4.49 7.95 -9.18
CA PHE A 159 -3.65 9.02 -8.66
C PHE A 159 -4.39 9.97 -7.72
N LEU A 160 -5.29 10.82 -8.25
CA LEU A 160 -5.91 11.87 -7.44
C LEU A 160 -6.71 11.32 -6.26
N GLY A 161 -7.42 10.21 -6.47
CA GLY A 161 -8.19 9.56 -5.41
C GLY A 161 -7.31 8.98 -4.32
N THR A 162 -6.25 8.25 -4.69
CA THR A 162 -5.25 7.74 -3.75
C THR A 162 -4.56 8.87 -2.98
N ALA A 163 -4.16 9.94 -3.66
CA ALA A 163 -3.52 11.11 -3.04
C ALA A 163 -4.45 11.80 -2.03
N LYS A 164 -5.74 11.98 -2.38
CA LYS A 164 -6.75 12.54 -1.47
C LYS A 164 -6.97 11.66 -0.25
N LEU A 165 -7.03 10.34 -0.45
CA LEU A 165 -7.19 9.37 0.65
C LEU A 165 -5.99 9.40 1.60
N LEU A 166 -4.77 9.46 1.07
CA LEU A 166 -3.55 9.61 1.88
C LEU A 166 -3.56 10.93 2.67
N ASP A 167 -3.85 12.05 2.01
CA ASP A 167 -3.88 13.36 2.68
C ASP A 167 -4.93 13.39 3.80
N ALA A 168 -6.11 12.82 3.56
CA ALA A 168 -7.14 12.69 4.58
C ALA A 168 -6.67 11.81 5.76
N ALA A 169 -5.96 10.71 5.50
CA ALA A 169 -5.41 9.85 6.54
C ALA A 169 -4.32 10.54 7.37
N ILE A 170 -3.43 11.31 6.73
CA ILE A 170 -2.42 12.14 7.40
C ILE A 170 -3.09 13.22 8.25
N ASP A 171 -4.06 13.96 7.68
CA ASP A 171 -4.78 15.04 8.36
C ASP A 171 -5.61 14.53 9.56
N ALA A 172 -6.08 13.29 9.50
CA ALA A 172 -6.86 12.67 10.57
C ALA A 172 -6.01 12.31 11.81
N LYS A 173 -4.68 12.11 11.64
CA LYS A 173 -3.69 11.85 12.69
C LYS A 173 -3.98 10.63 13.60
N ASN A 174 -4.82 9.73 13.13
CA ASN A 174 -5.25 8.53 13.84
C ASN A 174 -5.07 7.26 13.00
N VAL A 175 -4.37 7.36 11.87
CA VAL A 175 -4.05 6.26 10.94
C VAL A 175 -2.57 5.90 11.08
N ASP A 176 -2.29 4.64 11.46
CA ASP A 176 -0.91 4.17 11.67
C ASP A 176 -0.24 3.79 10.33
N ARG A 177 -1.00 3.24 9.38
CA ARG A 177 -0.45 2.62 8.15
C ARG A 177 -1.32 2.81 6.93
N PHE A 178 -0.65 2.97 5.80
CA PHE A 178 -1.26 3.06 4.48
C PHE A 178 -0.66 1.99 3.53
N VAL A 179 -1.44 0.96 3.21
CA VAL A 179 -1.03 -0.12 2.31
C VAL A 179 -1.68 0.10 0.95
N LEU A 180 -0.89 0.33 -0.10
CA LEU A 180 -1.36 0.48 -1.47
C LEU A 180 -1.15 -0.81 -2.27
N VAL A 181 -2.21 -1.30 -2.92
CA VAL A 181 -2.11 -2.34 -3.95
C VAL A 181 -1.92 -1.66 -5.32
N SER A 182 -0.66 -1.59 -5.76
CA SER A 182 -0.26 -0.96 -7.02
C SER A 182 -0.19 -1.96 -8.17
N SER A 183 0.92 -2.04 -8.90
CA SER A 183 1.18 -2.97 -10.01
C SER A 183 2.69 -3.06 -10.28
N LEU A 184 3.17 -4.19 -10.80
CA LEU A 184 4.45 -4.22 -11.49
C LEU A 184 4.46 -3.22 -12.65
N LEU A 185 5.67 -2.84 -13.07
CA LEU A 185 5.94 -1.96 -14.21
C LEU A 185 5.42 -0.53 -14.05
N THR A 186 5.01 -0.08 -12.87
CA THR A 186 4.62 1.33 -12.67
C THR A 186 5.77 2.27 -12.98
N ASN A 187 7.01 1.90 -12.62
CA ASN A 187 8.21 2.64 -13.02
C ASN A 187 8.81 2.20 -14.37
N GLY A 188 8.03 1.51 -15.22
CA GLY A 188 8.54 0.83 -16.42
C GLY A 188 9.29 1.74 -17.39
N LEU A 189 8.94 3.02 -17.49
CA LEU A 189 9.67 3.97 -18.33
C LEU A 189 11.10 4.21 -17.83
N GLU A 190 11.26 4.47 -16.53
CA GLU A 190 12.57 4.77 -15.92
C GLU A 190 13.42 3.51 -15.74
N SER A 191 12.78 2.34 -15.57
CA SER A 191 13.45 1.05 -15.45
C SER A 191 13.79 0.38 -16.80
N GLY A 192 13.72 1.11 -17.91
CA GLY A 192 14.07 0.61 -19.24
C GLY A 192 13.07 -0.39 -19.86
N GLN A 193 11.85 -0.47 -19.32
CA GLN A 193 10.76 -1.35 -19.76
C GLN A 193 9.75 -0.63 -20.67
N ALA A 194 10.11 0.49 -21.29
CA ALA A 194 9.20 1.24 -22.16
C ALA A 194 8.65 0.41 -23.34
N LEU A 195 9.43 -0.58 -23.82
CA LEU A 195 9.06 -1.50 -24.89
C LEU A 195 8.47 -2.83 -24.39
N ASN A 196 8.28 -2.98 -23.08
CA ASN A 196 7.69 -4.17 -22.50
C ASN A 196 6.21 -4.28 -22.96
N PRO A 197 5.79 -5.40 -23.57
CA PRO A 197 4.42 -5.54 -24.08
C PRO A 197 3.34 -5.35 -23.01
N GLN A 198 3.58 -5.80 -21.77
CA GLN A 198 2.65 -5.60 -20.67
C GLN A 198 2.58 -4.13 -20.26
N TYR A 199 3.71 -3.41 -20.23
CA TYR A 199 3.74 -1.98 -19.95
C TYR A 199 2.92 -1.16 -20.97
N ILE A 200 3.11 -1.46 -22.26
CA ILE A 200 2.38 -0.82 -23.35
C ILE A 200 0.89 -1.13 -23.26
N LEU A 201 0.52 -2.42 -23.11
CA LEU A 201 -0.86 -2.85 -23.02
C LEU A 201 -1.59 -2.22 -21.84
N LEU A 202 -0.98 -2.22 -20.65
CA LEU A 202 -1.61 -1.65 -19.46
C LEU A 202 -1.79 -0.13 -19.59
N ASN A 203 -0.82 0.57 -20.17
CA ASN A 203 -0.96 2.01 -20.40
C ASN A 203 -1.93 2.38 -21.53
N ALA A 204 -2.27 1.46 -22.43
CA ALA A 204 -3.33 1.68 -23.42
C ALA A 204 -4.69 1.93 -22.77
N PHE A 205 -4.88 1.50 -21.51
CA PHE A 205 -6.07 1.79 -20.68
C PHE A 205 -5.98 3.14 -19.96
N GLY A 206 -5.68 4.21 -20.70
CA GLY A 206 -5.68 5.58 -20.15
C GLY A 206 -4.51 5.89 -19.21
N GLY A 207 -3.34 5.29 -19.44
CA GLY A 207 -2.12 5.58 -18.68
C GLY A 207 -2.16 5.09 -17.23
N ILE A 208 -2.79 3.94 -16.96
CA ILE A 208 -2.98 3.45 -15.59
C ILE A 208 -1.68 3.23 -14.81
N LEU A 209 -0.61 2.77 -15.46
CA LEU A 209 0.68 2.58 -14.79
C LEU A 209 1.34 3.90 -14.45
N VAL A 210 1.17 4.91 -15.32
CA VAL A 210 1.61 6.29 -15.05
C VAL A 210 0.86 6.86 -13.85
N ALA A 211 -0.47 6.71 -13.79
CA ALA A 211 -1.28 7.17 -12.66
C ALA A 211 -0.88 6.49 -11.35
N LYS A 212 -0.71 5.16 -11.35
CA LYS A 212 -0.23 4.41 -10.19
C LYS A 212 1.17 4.84 -9.76
N ASN A 213 2.11 5.03 -10.69
CA ASN A 213 3.46 5.52 -10.36
C ASN A 213 3.45 6.91 -9.72
N LEU A 214 2.61 7.82 -10.22
CA LEU A 214 2.42 9.14 -9.61
C LEU A 214 1.88 9.02 -8.17
N ALA A 215 0.95 8.09 -7.92
CA ALA A 215 0.43 7.83 -6.58
C ALA A 215 1.51 7.29 -5.64
N GLU A 216 2.32 6.33 -6.09
CA GLU A 216 3.44 5.78 -5.33
C GLU A 216 4.44 6.88 -4.95
N ARG A 217 4.89 7.67 -5.93
CA ARG A 217 5.81 8.80 -5.71
C ARG A 217 5.24 9.81 -4.73
N TYR A 218 3.95 10.11 -4.86
CA TYR A 218 3.26 11.02 -3.97
C TYR A 218 3.23 10.49 -2.54
N ILE A 219 2.89 9.21 -2.32
CA ILE A 219 2.93 8.56 -1.01
C ILE A 219 4.32 8.66 -0.40
N CYS A 220 5.35 8.21 -1.13
CA CYS A 220 6.74 8.25 -0.65
C CYS A 220 7.16 9.67 -0.24
N SER A 221 6.83 10.66 -1.07
CA SER A 221 7.19 12.06 -0.86
C SER A 221 6.41 12.70 0.30
N ARG A 222 5.09 12.46 0.39
CA ARG A 222 4.24 13.03 1.44
C ARG A 222 4.54 12.43 2.80
N VAL A 223 4.60 11.10 2.90
CA VAL A 223 4.95 10.43 4.17
C VAL A 223 6.38 10.77 4.60
N GLY A 224 7.32 10.91 3.66
CA GLY A 224 8.69 11.37 3.99
C GLY A 224 8.76 12.79 4.58
N ARG A 225 7.89 13.71 4.15
CA ARG A 225 7.81 15.07 4.68
C ARG A 225 7.04 15.15 6.01
N GLU A 226 5.95 14.41 6.11
CA GLU A 226 5.02 14.45 7.26
C GLU A 226 5.36 13.41 8.35
N GLY A 227 6.30 12.50 8.11
CA GLY A 227 6.66 11.42 9.04
C GLY A 227 7.31 11.91 10.34
N ALA A 228 7.67 13.19 10.43
CA ALA A 228 8.05 13.82 11.70
C ALA A 228 6.84 14.33 12.51
N LEU A 229 5.68 14.49 11.87
CA LEU A 229 4.45 15.03 12.46
C LEU A 229 3.36 13.96 12.62
N THR A 230 3.49 12.82 11.95
CA THR A 230 2.57 11.68 12.00
C THR A 230 3.35 10.37 12.13
N GLU A 231 2.78 9.40 12.83
CA GLU A 231 3.30 8.02 12.91
C GLU A 231 2.91 7.17 11.67
N LEU A 232 2.26 7.80 10.67
CA LEU A 232 1.78 7.10 9.49
C LEU A 232 2.96 6.57 8.67
N THR A 233 2.93 5.27 8.37
CA THR A 233 3.89 4.60 7.49
C THR A 233 3.19 4.06 6.26
N TYR A 234 3.94 3.76 5.19
CA TYR A 234 3.36 3.17 3.99
C TYR A 234 3.97 1.83 3.63
N THR A 235 3.20 1.02 2.90
CA THR A 235 3.70 -0.15 2.18
C THR A 235 3.04 -0.16 0.80
N ILE A 236 3.83 -0.24 -0.26
CA ILE A 236 3.32 -0.32 -1.63
C ILE A 236 3.61 -1.73 -2.14
N LEU A 237 2.56 -2.52 -2.34
CA LEU A 237 2.69 -3.82 -3.00
C LEU A 237 2.51 -3.63 -4.51
N ARG A 238 3.46 -4.09 -5.30
CA ARG A 238 3.43 -4.10 -6.77
C ARG A 238 3.24 -5.54 -7.26
N PRO A 239 2.00 -6.04 -7.33
CA PRO A 239 1.75 -7.39 -7.81
C PRO A 239 1.96 -7.51 -9.32
N GLY A 240 2.34 -8.72 -9.77
CA GLY A 240 2.34 -9.10 -11.18
C GLY A 240 0.92 -9.25 -11.76
N GLY A 241 0.83 -9.90 -12.93
CA GLY A 241 -0.44 -10.12 -13.61
C GLY A 241 -1.45 -10.88 -12.75
N LEU A 242 -2.59 -10.25 -12.46
CA LEU A 242 -3.58 -10.78 -11.51
C LEU A 242 -4.45 -11.87 -12.12
N THR A 243 -4.56 -13.01 -11.44
CA THR A 243 -5.52 -14.10 -11.77
C THR A 243 -6.58 -14.23 -10.69
N ASN A 244 -7.75 -14.75 -11.06
CA ASN A 244 -8.83 -15.02 -10.09
C ASN A 244 -8.77 -16.43 -9.52
N GLU A 245 -8.12 -17.33 -10.24
CA GLU A 245 -7.87 -18.70 -9.85
C GLU A 245 -6.65 -18.72 -8.94
N ASP A 246 -6.75 -19.46 -7.84
CA ASP A 246 -5.57 -19.83 -7.08
C ASP A 246 -4.75 -20.82 -7.90
N LYS A 247 -3.44 -20.57 -7.94
CA LYS A 247 -2.48 -21.35 -8.71
C LYS A 247 -1.45 -21.93 -7.74
N GLU A 248 -0.82 -23.03 -8.12
CA GLU A 248 0.32 -23.56 -7.37
C GLU A 248 1.54 -22.63 -7.47
N GLY A 249 2.35 -22.57 -6.42
CA GLY A 249 3.59 -21.80 -6.37
C GLY A 249 3.65 -20.82 -5.20
N ALA A 250 4.87 -20.55 -4.75
CA ALA A 250 5.13 -19.64 -3.64
C ALA A 250 5.09 -18.17 -4.10
N ILE A 251 4.83 -17.25 -3.16
CA ILE A 251 5.01 -15.82 -3.41
C ILE A 251 6.51 -15.52 -3.39
N VAL A 252 7.00 -14.90 -4.45
CA VAL A 252 8.34 -14.33 -4.53
C VAL A 252 8.25 -12.86 -4.19
N PHE A 253 9.09 -12.40 -3.26
CA PHE A 253 9.17 -11.01 -2.83
C PHE A 253 10.47 -10.40 -3.36
N SER A 254 10.37 -9.26 -4.01
CA SER A 254 11.52 -8.54 -4.53
C SER A 254 11.42 -7.03 -4.28
N GLY A 255 12.56 -6.35 -4.38
CA GLY A 255 12.62 -4.89 -4.31
C GLY A 255 12.01 -4.22 -5.55
N PRO A 256 11.85 -2.89 -5.52
CA PRO A 256 11.29 -2.15 -6.64
C PRO A 256 12.17 -2.29 -7.90
N ASP A 257 11.51 -2.38 -9.05
CA ASP A 257 12.09 -2.39 -10.38
C ASP A 257 13.03 -3.59 -10.64
N THR A 258 12.68 -4.75 -10.07
CA THR A 258 13.45 -6.00 -10.23
C THR A 258 12.67 -7.10 -10.96
N LEU A 259 11.33 -7.07 -10.87
CA LEU A 259 10.42 -7.98 -11.54
C LEU A 259 9.67 -7.25 -12.66
N PHE A 260 9.77 -7.79 -13.88
CA PHE A 260 9.15 -7.19 -15.07
C PHE A 260 8.11 -8.08 -15.76
N SER A 261 7.88 -9.27 -15.20
CA SER A 261 6.91 -10.27 -15.66
C SER A 261 6.54 -11.19 -14.50
N GLY A 262 5.58 -12.08 -14.73
CA GLY A 262 5.04 -12.99 -13.71
C GLY A 262 3.59 -12.67 -13.37
N GLY A 263 2.89 -13.68 -12.86
CA GLY A 263 1.50 -13.59 -12.43
C GLY A 263 1.35 -13.94 -10.96
N ILE A 264 0.23 -13.57 -10.36
CA ILE A 264 -0.11 -13.91 -8.97
C ILE A 264 -1.63 -13.94 -8.80
N SER A 265 -2.14 -14.87 -8.00
CA SER A 265 -3.57 -14.92 -7.69
C SER A 265 -3.97 -13.74 -6.80
N ARG A 266 -5.17 -13.20 -7.01
CA ARG A 266 -5.69 -12.13 -6.15
C ARG A 266 -5.82 -12.56 -4.69
N ASP A 267 -5.99 -13.86 -4.43
CA ASP A 267 -6.03 -14.40 -3.07
C ASP A 267 -4.68 -14.28 -2.37
N LYS A 268 -3.57 -14.53 -3.08
CA LYS A 268 -2.21 -14.31 -2.56
C LYS A 268 -1.85 -12.84 -2.44
N VAL A 269 -2.34 -12.00 -3.35
CA VAL A 269 -2.19 -10.53 -3.21
C VAL A 269 -2.94 -10.05 -1.97
N ALA A 270 -4.17 -10.52 -1.74
CA ALA A 270 -4.92 -10.20 -0.53
C ALA A 270 -4.15 -10.67 0.72
N ALA A 271 -3.69 -11.93 0.75
CA ALA A 271 -2.92 -12.46 1.88
C ALA A 271 -1.65 -11.65 2.17
N ALA A 272 -0.88 -11.28 1.13
CA ALA A 272 0.29 -10.41 1.29
C ALA A 272 -0.09 -9.00 1.78
N THR A 273 -1.21 -8.45 1.30
CA THR A 273 -1.72 -7.14 1.73
C THR A 273 -2.09 -7.15 3.21
N LEU A 274 -2.74 -8.23 3.67
CA LEU A 274 -3.09 -8.41 5.08
C LEU A 274 -1.87 -8.64 5.95
N ALA A 275 -0.89 -9.41 5.47
CA ALA A 275 0.37 -9.59 6.16
C ALA A 275 1.16 -8.28 6.29
N ALA A 276 1.10 -7.38 5.29
CA ALA A 276 1.68 -6.04 5.43
C ALA A 276 1.00 -5.20 6.54
N VAL A 277 -0.27 -5.49 6.87
CA VAL A 277 -0.98 -4.90 8.02
C VAL A 277 -0.54 -5.51 9.36
N THR A 278 0.08 -6.68 9.41
CA THR A 278 0.59 -7.25 10.68
C THR A 278 2.10 -7.03 10.84
N GLU A 279 2.87 -7.15 9.75
CA GLU A 279 4.34 -7.10 9.73
C GLU A 279 4.90 -5.66 9.68
N LYS A 280 4.56 -4.86 10.71
CA LYS A 280 4.82 -3.40 10.73
C LYS A 280 6.27 -3.04 10.36
N THR A 281 7.23 -3.72 11.00
CA THR A 281 8.65 -3.39 10.86
C THR A 281 9.21 -3.84 9.51
N ALA A 282 8.84 -5.03 9.05
CA ALA A 282 9.36 -5.60 7.81
C ALA A 282 8.87 -4.83 6.57
N CYS A 283 7.67 -4.23 6.63
CA CYS A 283 7.03 -3.53 5.52
C CYS A 283 7.14 -2.00 5.56
N ARG A 284 7.75 -1.42 6.60
CA ARG A 284 7.75 0.02 6.86
C ARG A 284 8.41 0.82 5.73
N ASN A 285 7.62 1.68 5.08
CA ASN A 285 8.05 2.62 4.04
C ASN A 285 8.77 1.92 2.88
N LYS A 286 8.24 0.77 2.46
CA LYS A 286 8.79 -0.06 1.39
C LYS A 286 7.87 -0.15 0.18
N ILE A 287 8.51 -0.32 -0.97
CA ILE A 287 7.88 -0.82 -2.20
C ILE A 287 8.33 -2.26 -2.37
N ILE A 288 7.38 -3.18 -2.53
CA ILE A 288 7.62 -4.61 -2.57
C ILE A 288 6.91 -5.20 -3.78
N GLU A 289 7.68 -5.84 -4.65
CA GLU A 289 7.20 -6.51 -5.85
C GLU A 289 6.86 -7.96 -5.51
N ILE A 290 5.67 -8.42 -5.93
CA ILE A 290 5.21 -9.78 -5.65
C ILE A 290 4.71 -10.49 -6.90
N VAL A 291 5.24 -11.69 -7.12
CA VAL A 291 4.78 -12.63 -8.16
C VAL A 291 4.68 -14.02 -7.57
N GLN A 292 4.14 -14.95 -8.34
CA GLN A 292 4.05 -16.34 -7.97
C GLN A 292 4.94 -17.20 -8.87
N ASP A 293 5.65 -18.14 -8.25
CA ASP A 293 6.56 -19.06 -8.94
C ASP A 293 6.42 -20.49 -8.38
N THR A 294 6.21 -21.47 -9.26
CA THR A 294 6.10 -22.90 -8.91
C THR A 294 7.42 -23.53 -8.51
N THR A 295 8.55 -22.91 -8.86
CA THR A 295 9.91 -23.37 -8.54
C THR A 295 10.46 -22.74 -7.27
N ALA A 296 9.86 -21.64 -6.80
CA ALA A 296 10.26 -20.97 -5.58
C ALA A 296 9.83 -21.75 -4.34
N SER A 297 10.69 -21.72 -3.31
CA SER A 297 10.35 -22.26 -1.99
C SER A 297 9.44 -21.30 -1.25
N SER A 298 8.45 -21.83 -0.53
CA SER A 298 7.60 -21.02 0.33
C SER A 298 8.42 -20.45 1.50
N VAL A 299 8.28 -19.15 1.71
CA VAL A 299 8.83 -18.42 2.87
C VAL A 299 7.67 -17.81 3.66
N SER A 300 7.89 -17.53 4.94
CA SER A 300 6.92 -16.77 5.72
C SER A 300 6.83 -15.32 5.22
N PHE A 301 5.73 -14.63 5.50
CA PHE A 301 5.60 -13.21 5.14
C PHE A 301 6.67 -12.35 5.81
N VAL A 302 7.05 -12.65 7.06
CA VAL A 302 8.10 -11.91 7.77
C VAL A 302 9.44 -12.02 7.05
N GLU A 303 9.80 -13.24 6.63
CA GLU A 303 11.04 -13.50 5.88
C GLU A 303 10.98 -12.85 4.49
N GLY A 304 9.87 -13.00 3.76
CA GLY A 304 9.69 -12.45 2.43
C GLY A 304 9.72 -10.91 2.40
N PHE A 305 9.05 -10.25 3.34
CA PHE A 305 9.15 -8.80 3.48
C PHE A 305 10.50 -8.35 4.02
N GLY A 306 11.11 -9.15 4.91
CA GLY A 306 12.43 -8.90 5.48
C GLY A 306 13.57 -9.01 4.49
N SER A 307 13.43 -9.83 3.43
CA SER A 307 14.44 -9.98 2.38
C SER A 307 14.51 -8.80 1.42
N VAL A 308 13.51 -7.93 1.41
CA VAL A 308 13.50 -6.71 0.59
C VAL A 308 14.18 -5.59 1.36
N ILE A 309 15.37 -5.18 0.91
CA ILE A 309 16.21 -4.14 1.54
C ILE A 309 15.87 -2.76 0.96
#